data_AF-A0A950VSB1-F1
#
_entry.id   AF-A0A950VSB1-F1
#
_cell.length_a   1.000
_cell.length_b   1.000
_cell.length_c   1.000
_cell.angle_alpha   90.00
_cell.angle_beta   90.00
_cell.angle_gamma   90.00
#
_symmetry.space_group_name_H-M   'P 1'
#
loop_
_entity.id
_entity.type
_entity.pdbx_description
1 polymer ?
#
loop_
_entity_poly.entity_id
_entity_poly.type
_entity_poly.pdbx_seq_one_letter_code
_entity_poly.pdbx_strand_id
1 'polypeptide(L)'
;MAVATEVGQRIEAQYRDLERHFHHWEKIKDCIDQNIDVFENYRQSGHPGGSRSKVHMLVALTLGGFMRWDIRYPEKRFGDRFVLVAGHTIPVIYSMLAVYNTALEAKYARTRDPRYLVPNADERQLTWRDLLGFRRHGGLPGHAEMEGKTLFLKFNTGPSGHGSPPSAGEAIALKRAGAGEVKVFAIEGEGGLTAGASHETKNSAFGLGLDNLHYLIDWNDWGIDDVPTSRIVNGTPQSWFEPYGFQVHGAEDGSDWGCVTRAFLETMHAPNPDQHPHMTWFRTIKGRGYIVTGYKSHGVPHKLNSDLFWQIRKEFSDKYGTSWVGVDQPAPSDSKELRAQFEANLKAIADTITSDEELVDYLADRLVEVGE
;
A
#
# COMPACT_ATOMS: atom_id res chain seq x y z
N MET A 1 -12.70 -12.13 32.20
CA MET A 1 -11.76 -11.09 32.67
C MET A 1 -10.31 -11.47 32.37
N ALA A 2 -9.78 -12.62 32.82
CA ALA A 2 -8.37 -13.00 32.59
C ALA A 2 -7.93 -13.02 31.11
N VAL A 3 -8.73 -13.58 30.19
CA VAL A 3 -8.42 -13.64 28.74
C VAL A 3 -8.32 -12.25 28.11
N ALA A 4 -9.21 -11.32 28.48
CA ALA A 4 -9.16 -9.94 27.99
C ALA A 4 -7.90 -9.20 28.47
N THR A 5 -7.43 -9.51 29.67
CA THR A 5 -6.20 -8.95 30.23
C THR A 5 -4.96 -9.49 29.50
N GLU A 6 -4.95 -10.76 29.12
CA GLU A 6 -3.84 -11.38 28.37
C GLU A 6 -3.75 -10.86 26.92
N VAL A 7 -4.88 -10.75 26.21
CA VAL A 7 -4.92 -10.16 24.87
C VAL A 7 -4.43 -8.71 24.89
N GLY A 8 -4.89 -7.91 25.86
CA GLY A 8 -4.43 -6.52 26.02
C GLY A 8 -2.92 -6.42 26.28
N GLN A 9 -2.37 -7.30 27.13
CA GLN A 9 -0.91 -7.34 27.38
C GLN A 9 -0.12 -7.73 26.12
N ARG A 10 -0.62 -8.67 25.32
CA ARG A 10 0.00 -9.06 24.05
C ARG A 10 0.00 -7.93 23.04
N ILE A 11 -1.13 -7.22 22.90
CA ILE A 11 -1.25 -6.04 22.03
C ILE A 11 -0.23 -4.98 22.44
N GLU A 12 -0.15 -4.63 23.73
CA GLU A 12 0.80 -3.61 24.20
C GLU A 12 2.26 -4.02 24.00
N ALA A 13 2.59 -5.30 24.21
CA ALA A 13 3.94 -5.80 23.99
C ALA A 13 4.36 -5.68 22.51
N GLN A 14 3.49 -6.11 21.58
CA GLN A 14 3.75 -6.01 20.14
C GLN A 14 3.76 -4.56 19.65
N TYR A 15 2.86 -3.71 20.17
CA TYR A 15 2.86 -2.29 19.87
C TYR A 15 4.21 -1.64 20.22
N ARG A 16 4.73 -1.88 21.44
CA ARG A 16 6.02 -1.31 21.89
C ARG A 16 7.23 -1.84 21.14
N ASP A 17 7.10 -2.99 20.49
CA ASP A 17 8.14 -3.53 19.63
C ASP A 17 8.14 -2.78 18.29
N LEU A 18 6.98 -2.68 17.65
CA LEU A 18 6.78 -1.98 16.38
C LEU A 18 7.04 -0.48 16.46
N GLU A 19 6.65 0.16 17.56
CA GLU A 19 6.80 1.62 17.79
C GLU A 19 8.24 2.09 17.63
N ARG A 20 9.22 1.24 18.00
CA ARG A 20 10.65 1.56 17.88
C ARG A 20 11.08 1.80 16.43
N HIS A 21 10.33 1.26 15.48
CA HIS A 21 10.65 1.31 14.06
C HIS A 21 9.86 2.36 13.28
N PHE A 22 8.97 3.12 13.93
CA PHE A 22 8.13 4.12 13.26
C PHE A 22 8.95 5.21 12.55
N HIS A 23 10.13 5.55 13.07
CA HIS A 23 11.03 6.51 12.43
C HIS A 23 11.56 6.01 11.07
N HIS A 24 11.84 4.70 10.93
CA HIS A 24 12.16 4.11 9.62
C HIS A 24 10.94 4.10 8.72
N TRP A 25 9.76 3.73 9.24
CA TRP A 25 8.50 3.74 8.48
C TRP A 25 8.18 5.12 7.93
N GLU A 26 8.48 6.18 8.68
CA GLU A 26 8.30 7.56 8.24
C GLU A 26 9.14 7.89 6.99
N LYS A 27 10.43 7.54 7.01
CA LYS A 27 11.33 7.76 5.85
C LYS A 27 10.96 6.86 4.65
N ILE A 28 10.54 5.63 4.91
CA ILE A 28 10.02 4.71 3.88
C ILE A 28 8.79 5.30 3.21
N LYS A 29 7.81 5.75 4.01
CA LYS A 29 6.59 6.40 3.53
C LYS A 29 6.90 7.64 2.71
N ASP A 30 7.88 8.45 3.12
CA ASP A 30 8.28 9.63 2.35
C ASP A 30 8.86 9.23 0.98
N CYS A 31 9.70 8.20 0.91
CA CYS A 31 10.24 7.70 -0.36
C CYS A 31 9.14 7.11 -1.26
N ILE A 32 8.17 6.39 -0.68
CA ILE A 32 7.00 5.87 -1.40
C ILE A 32 6.18 7.03 -1.98
N ASP A 33 5.90 8.05 -1.18
CA ASP A 33 5.20 9.26 -1.59
C ASP A 33 5.89 9.97 -2.76
N GLN A 34 7.22 10.14 -2.67
CA GLN A 34 7.99 10.74 -3.76
C GLN A 34 7.93 9.93 -5.05
N ASN A 35 8.01 8.60 -4.96
CA ASN A 35 7.89 7.74 -6.14
C ASN A 35 6.50 7.92 -6.79
N ILE A 36 5.41 7.86 -5.99
CA ILE A 36 4.03 8.07 -6.48
C ILE A 36 3.96 9.38 -7.29
N ASP A 37 4.43 10.48 -6.70
CA ASP A 37 4.36 11.79 -7.34
C ASP A 37 5.20 11.87 -8.63
N VAL A 38 6.44 11.35 -8.59
CA VAL A 38 7.43 11.56 -9.65
C VAL A 38 7.04 10.82 -10.93
N PHE A 39 6.79 9.51 -10.90
CA PHE A 39 6.49 8.81 -12.16
C PHE A 39 5.13 9.19 -12.74
N GLU A 40 4.15 9.52 -11.90
CA GLU A 40 2.85 10.00 -12.36
C GLU A 40 2.97 11.39 -13.01
N ASN A 41 3.79 12.29 -12.44
CA ASN A 41 4.09 13.58 -13.05
C ASN A 41 4.79 13.40 -14.39
N TYR A 42 5.89 12.66 -14.49
CA TYR A 42 6.56 12.48 -15.79
C TYR A 42 5.69 11.76 -16.82
N ARG A 43 4.75 10.92 -16.36
CA ARG A 43 3.77 10.29 -17.25
C ARG A 43 2.60 11.21 -17.62
N GLN A 44 2.30 12.21 -16.81
CA GLN A 44 1.08 13.02 -16.85
C GLN A 44 -0.20 12.16 -16.87
N SER A 45 -0.18 11.06 -16.11
CA SER A 45 -1.32 10.16 -15.95
C SER A 45 -1.12 9.32 -14.69
N GLY A 46 -2.17 9.11 -13.89
CA GLY A 46 -2.11 8.33 -12.66
C GLY A 46 -3.18 8.73 -11.66
N HIS A 47 -3.10 8.19 -10.43
CA HIS A 47 -4.05 8.45 -9.35
C HIS A 47 -3.31 8.71 -8.02
N PRO A 48 -2.80 9.93 -7.80
CA PRO A 48 -1.90 10.18 -6.68
C PRO A 48 -2.66 10.22 -5.34
N GLY A 49 -3.85 10.82 -5.32
CA GLY A 49 -4.58 11.11 -4.10
C GLY A 49 -4.98 9.86 -3.30
N GLY A 50 -5.56 8.87 -3.99
CA GLY A 50 -5.95 7.59 -3.39
C GLY A 50 -4.77 6.64 -3.15
N SER A 51 -3.63 6.89 -3.77
CA SER A 51 -2.40 6.13 -3.56
C SER A 51 -1.69 6.60 -2.28
N ARG A 52 -1.54 7.92 -2.09
CA ARG A 52 -0.88 8.50 -0.91
C ARG A 52 -1.65 8.31 0.39
N SER A 53 -2.98 8.24 0.34
CA SER A 53 -3.82 7.97 1.50
C SER A 53 -3.59 6.56 2.08
N LYS A 54 -3.20 5.59 1.24
CA LYS A 54 -3.02 4.18 1.64
C LYS A 54 -1.63 3.82 2.14
N VAL A 55 -0.66 4.76 2.10
CA VAL A 55 0.74 4.42 2.40
C VAL A 55 0.92 3.90 3.83
N HIS A 56 0.30 4.54 4.83
CA HIS A 56 0.46 4.12 6.23
C HIS A 56 -0.09 2.72 6.48
N MET A 57 -1.33 2.43 6.04
CA MET A 57 -1.90 1.10 6.20
C MET A 57 -1.09 0.03 5.45
N LEU A 58 -0.55 0.35 4.27
CA LEU A 58 0.22 -0.60 3.47
C LEU A 58 1.58 -0.90 4.10
N VAL A 59 2.29 0.14 4.57
CA VAL A 59 3.58 -0.02 5.26
C VAL A 59 3.40 -0.77 6.57
N ALA A 60 2.39 -0.42 7.36
CA ALA A 60 2.08 -1.13 8.60
C ALA A 60 1.68 -2.60 8.32
N LEU A 61 0.84 -2.86 7.33
CA LEU A 61 0.45 -4.22 6.93
C LEU A 61 1.66 -5.10 6.60
N THR A 62 2.56 -4.57 5.76
CA THR A 62 3.64 -5.34 5.13
C THR A 62 4.91 -5.42 5.97
N LEU A 63 5.22 -4.39 6.78
CA LEU A 63 6.38 -4.39 7.68
C LEU A 63 6.00 -4.68 9.13
N GLY A 64 4.74 -4.49 9.54
CA GLY A 64 4.27 -4.79 10.89
C GLY A 64 4.13 -6.29 11.19
N GLY A 65 4.29 -7.16 10.18
CA GLY A 65 4.12 -8.61 10.33
C GLY A 65 2.66 -9.05 10.41
N PHE A 66 1.71 -8.19 10.04
CA PHE A 66 0.28 -8.51 10.00
C PHE A 66 -0.07 -9.38 8.79
N MET A 67 0.62 -9.16 7.67
CA MET A 67 0.60 -10.02 6.49
C MET A 67 1.85 -10.89 6.44
N ARG A 68 1.69 -12.20 6.24
CA ARG A 68 2.80 -13.12 5.98
C ARG A 68 3.08 -13.14 4.49
N TRP A 69 4.23 -12.64 4.07
CA TRP A 69 4.56 -12.55 2.65
C TRP A 69 6.06 -12.46 2.47
N ASP A 70 6.54 -12.83 1.29
CA ASP A 70 7.95 -12.72 0.96
C ASP A 70 8.10 -11.99 -0.38
N ILE A 71 8.68 -10.80 -0.36
CA ILE A 71 8.94 -10.02 -1.57
C ILE A 71 9.83 -10.76 -2.56
N ARG A 72 10.72 -11.65 -2.08
CA ARG A 72 11.59 -12.49 -2.92
C ARG A 72 10.82 -13.66 -3.54
N TYR A 73 9.75 -14.11 -2.87
CA TYR A 73 8.93 -15.26 -3.25
C TYR A 73 7.42 -14.97 -3.09
N PRO A 74 6.84 -14.03 -3.87
CA PRO A 74 5.43 -13.67 -3.78
C PRO A 74 4.46 -14.85 -4.00
N GLU A 75 4.89 -15.93 -4.65
CA GLU A 75 4.15 -17.16 -4.91
C GLU A 75 4.15 -18.17 -3.76
N LYS A 76 4.76 -17.84 -2.60
CA LYS A 76 4.81 -18.74 -1.45
C LYS A 76 3.42 -19.34 -1.16
N ARG A 77 3.38 -20.67 -1.12
CA ARG A 77 2.14 -21.46 -1.06
C ARG A 77 1.22 -21.01 0.07
N PHE A 78 1.79 -20.76 1.25
CA PHE A 78 1.07 -20.35 2.45
C PHE A 78 1.34 -18.88 2.84
N GLY A 79 1.85 -18.07 1.90
CA GLY A 79 1.85 -16.62 2.07
C GLY A 79 0.43 -16.08 2.00
N ASP A 80 0.12 -15.06 2.78
CA ASP A 80 -1.15 -14.36 2.72
C ASP A 80 -1.34 -13.71 1.34
N ARG A 81 -2.60 -13.51 0.94
CA ARG A 81 -2.99 -12.97 -0.36
C ARG A 81 -3.29 -11.50 -0.25
N PHE A 82 -2.97 -10.75 -1.29
CA PHE A 82 -3.25 -9.32 -1.37
C PHE A 82 -3.96 -8.99 -2.67
N VAL A 83 -5.12 -8.36 -2.55
CA VAL A 83 -5.92 -7.85 -3.66
C VAL A 83 -6.09 -6.35 -3.48
N LEU A 84 -5.56 -5.58 -4.42
CA LEU A 84 -5.84 -4.15 -4.50
C LEU A 84 -7.19 -3.96 -5.19
N VAL A 85 -8.30 -4.01 -4.47
CA VAL A 85 -9.64 -3.82 -5.05
C VAL A 85 -9.74 -2.43 -5.69
N ALA A 86 -9.17 -1.42 -5.04
CA ALA A 86 -8.96 -0.07 -5.57
C ALA A 86 -7.86 -0.03 -6.65
N GLY A 87 -7.99 -0.81 -7.73
CA GLY A 87 -6.93 -1.06 -8.71
C GLY A 87 -6.32 0.17 -9.36
N HIS A 88 -7.06 1.27 -9.43
CA HIS A 88 -6.56 2.54 -9.97
C HIS A 88 -5.46 3.17 -9.10
N THR A 89 -5.41 2.82 -7.81
CA THR A 89 -4.38 3.24 -6.84
C THR A 89 -3.11 2.40 -6.91
N ILE A 90 -2.91 1.64 -7.99
CA ILE A 90 -1.70 0.84 -8.20
C ILE A 90 -0.36 1.57 -8.03
N PRO A 91 -0.24 2.90 -8.23
CA PRO A 91 0.98 3.63 -7.91
C PRO A 91 1.55 3.36 -6.51
N VAL A 92 0.70 3.15 -5.49
CA VAL A 92 1.20 2.87 -4.13
C VAL A 92 1.95 1.54 -4.04
N ILE A 93 1.50 0.51 -4.77
CA ILE A 93 2.14 -0.82 -4.76
C ILE A 93 3.47 -0.77 -5.50
N TYR A 94 3.51 -0.12 -6.67
CA TYR A 94 4.76 0.02 -7.44
C TYR A 94 5.81 0.80 -6.65
N SER A 95 5.41 1.90 -6.03
CA SER A 95 6.31 2.70 -5.18
C SER A 95 6.81 1.93 -3.97
N MET A 96 5.93 1.17 -3.28
CA MET A 96 6.33 0.32 -2.16
C MET A 96 7.36 -0.73 -2.59
N LEU A 97 7.06 -1.50 -3.63
CA LEU A 97 7.96 -2.54 -4.14
C LEU A 97 9.30 -1.95 -4.60
N ALA A 98 9.30 -0.80 -5.26
CA ALA A 98 10.53 -0.12 -5.68
C ALA A 98 11.40 0.29 -4.48
N VAL A 99 10.81 0.86 -3.42
CA VAL A 99 11.53 1.24 -2.20
C VAL A 99 12.10 0.01 -1.49
N TYR A 100 11.29 -1.04 -1.33
CA TYR A 100 11.67 -2.27 -0.63
C TYR A 100 12.79 -3.01 -1.36
N ASN A 101 12.67 -3.15 -2.68
CA ASN A 101 13.71 -3.77 -3.50
C ASN A 101 14.99 -2.95 -3.56
N THR A 102 14.92 -1.61 -3.49
CA THR A 102 16.12 -0.76 -3.41
C THR A 102 16.96 -1.09 -2.16
N ALA A 103 16.32 -1.32 -1.01
CA ALA A 103 17.04 -1.72 0.20
C ALA A 103 17.63 -3.14 0.09
N LEU A 104 16.88 -4.10 -0.46
CA LEU A 104 17.40 -5.46 -0.70
C LEU A 104 18.60 -5.46 -1.65
N GLU A 105 18.52 -4.74 -2.78
CA GLU A 105 19.63 -4.60 -3.72
C GLU A 105 20.87 -3.99 -3.04
N ALA A 106 20.69 -2.93 -2.25
CA ALA A 106 21.79 -2.27 -1.54
C ALA A 106 22.44 -3.18 -0.49
N LYS A 107 21.61 -3.85 0.34
CA LYS A 107 22.09 -4.79 1.35
C LYS A 107 22.81 -5.98 0.71
N TYR A 108 22.30 -6.54 -0.38
CA TYR A 108 22.99 -7.60 -1.13
C TYR A 108 24.29 -7.11 -1.74
N ALA A 109 24.32 -5.93 -2.36
CA ALA A 109 25.53 -5.37 -2.96
C ALA A 109 26.66 -5.19 -1.93
N ARG A 110 26.30 -4.76 -0.71
CA ARG A 110 27.23 -4.58 0.41
C ARG A 110 27.70 -5.90 1.04
N THR A 111 26.76 -6.82 1.31
CA THR A 111 27.04 -8.02 2.13
C THR A 111 27.34 -9.28 1.33
N ARG A 112 26.83 -9.36 0.09
CA ARG A 112 26.78 -10.57 -0.74
C ARG A 112 26.04 -11.74 -0.09
N ASP A 113 25.24 -11.50 0.96
CA ASP A 113 24.44 -12.53 1.61
C ASP A 113 23.24 -12.89 0.70
N PRO A 114 23.13 -14.15 0.23
CA PRO A 114 22.10 -14.57 -0.70
C PRO A 114 20.67 -14.45 -0.14
N ARG A 115 20.48 -14.28 1.18
CA ARG A 115 19.15 -14.04 1.75
C ARG A 115 18.51 -12.75 1.24
N TYR A 116 19.28 -11.77 0.80
CA TYR A 116 18.72 -10.53 0.24
C TYR A 116 18.50 -10.59 -1.28
N LEU A 117 18.84 -11.70 -1.93
CA LEU A 117 18.71 -11.85 -3.38
C LEU A 117 17.26 -12.21 -3.76
N VAL A 118 16.72 -11.50 -4.75
CA VAL A 118 15.48 -11.91 -5.42
C VAL A 118 15.83 -12.87 -6.56
N PRO A 119 15.37 -14.12 -6.55
CA PRO A 119 15.63 -15.05 -7.64
C PRO A 119 14.94 -14.61 -8.93
N ASN A 120 15.61 -14.80 -10.08
CA ASN A 120 15.17 -14.33 -11.40
C ASN A 120 14.73 -12.85 -11.38
N ALA A 121 15.55 -12.00 -10.75
CA ALA A 121 15.24 -10.59 -10.51
C ALA A 121 14.74 -9.83 -11.75
N ASP A 122 15.30 -10.09 -12.94
CA ASP A 122 14.91 -9.43 -14.18
C ASP A 122 13.41 -9.60 -14.51
N GLU A 123 12.82 -10.74 -14.15
CA GLU A 123 11.41 -11.07 -14.41
C GLU A 123 10.49 -10.78 -13.20
N ARG A 124 11.07 -10.74 -11.99
CA ARG A 124 10.31 -10.83 -10.74
C ARG A 124 10.47 -9.65 -9.79
N GLN A 125 11.54 -8.88 -9.93
CA GLN A 125 11.86 -7.78 -9.04
C GLN A 125 11.43 -6.46 -9.65
N LEU A 126 10.45 -5.80 -9.03
CA LEU A 126 10.07 -4.43 -9.38
C LEU A 126 11.04 -3.46 -8.70
N THR A 127 11.84 -2.77 -9.50
CA THR A 127 12.81 -1.76 -9.07
C THR A 127 12.30 -0.35 -9.41
N TRP A 128 12.94 0.68 -8.86
CA TRP A 128 12.63 2.07 -9.23
C TRP A 128 12.81 2.34 -10.74
N ARG A 129 13.65 1.56 -11.44
CA ARG A 129 13.88 1.70 -12.89
C ARG A 129 12.64 1.30 -13.70
N ASP A 130 11.84 0.35 -13.19
CA ASP A 130 10.61 -0.10 -13.84
C ASP A 130 9.53 1.01 -13.84
N LEU A 131 9.57 1.93 -12.89
CA LEU A 131 8.66 3.08 -12.80
C LEU A 131 8.78 4.01 -14.02
N LEU A 132 9.92 3.98 -14.71
CA LEU A 132 10.13 4.74 -15.96
C LEU A 132 9.18 4.29 -17.09
N GLY A 133 8.69 3.06 -17.01
CA GLY A 133 7.76 2.45 -17.95
C GLY A 133 6.28 2.61 -17.59
N PHE A 134 5.92 3.30 -16.51
CA PHE A 134 4.54 3.39 -16.05
C PHE A 134 3.58 3.91 -17.14
N ARG A 135 2.50 3.15 -17.40
CA ARG A 135 1.49 3.41 -18.44
C ARG A 135 2.10 3.63 -19.83
N ARG A 136 3.20 2.95 -20.14
CA ARG A 136 3.79 2.81 -21.47
C ARG A 136 3.59 1.39 -21.97
N HIS A 137 3.57 1.22 -23.29
CA HIS A 137 3.50 -0.11 -23.91
C HIS A 137 4.69 -0.96 -23.45
N GLY A 138 4.42 -2.14 -22.89
CA GLY A 138 5.44 -3.05 -22.34
C GLY A 138 6.04 -2.62 -20.99
N GLY A 139 5.50 -1.59 -20.34
CA GLY A 139 5.87 -1.19 -18.98
C GLY A 139 4.75 -1.46 -17.98
N LEU A 140 4.87 -0.91 -16.77
CA LEU A 140 3.92 -1.16 -15.68
C LEU A 140 2.51 -0.64 -16.02
N PRO A 141 1.44 -1.46 -15.89
CA PRO A 141 0.09 -1.08 -16.28
C PRO A 141 -0.53 -0.04 -15.36
N GLY A 142 -1.58 0.63 -15.86
CA GLY A 142 -2.26 1.72 -15.15
C GLY A 142 -3.25 1.28 -14.07
N HIS A 143 -3.53 -0.01 -14.00
CA HIS A 143 -4.33 -0.69 -12.97
C HIS A 143 -3.60 -1.95 -12.51
N ALA A 144 -4.12 -2.61 -11.47
CA ALA A 144 -3.50 -3.80 -10.90
C ALA A 144 -3.59 -5.00 -11.87
N GLU A 145 -2.44 -5.56 -12.22
CA GLU A 145 -2.33 -6.81 -12.98
C GLU A 145 -1.40 -7.76 -12.21
N MET A 146 -1.86 -9.00 -12.00
CA MET A 146 -1.12 -10.09 -11.37
C MET A 146 -0.26 -10.77 -12.43
N GLU A 147 0.96 -10.30 -12.61
CA GLU A 147 1.95 -10.92 -13.50
C GLU A 147 3.38 -10.57 -13.10
N GLY A 148 4.37 -11.34 -13.58
CA GLY A 148 5.81 -11.04 -13.47
C GLY A 148 6.23 -10.32 -12.18
N LYS A 149 6.63 -9.05 -12.31
CA LYS A 149 7.14 -8.20 -11.23
C LYS A 149 6.09 -7.72 -10.22
N THR A 150 4.81 -7.90 -10.51
CA THR A 150 3.66 -7.45 -9.70
C THR A 150 2.90 -8.60 -9.07
N LEU A 151 3.47 -9.82 -9.06
CA LEU A 151 2.91 -11.02 -8.42
C LEU A 151 2.62 -10.88 -6.90
N PHE A 152 2.98 -9.75 -6.28
CA PHE A 152 2.44 -9.34 -4.99
C PHE A 152 0.89 -9.32 -5.00
N LEU A 153 0.31 -8.82 -6.09
CA LEU A 153 -1.13 -8.86 -6.35
C LEU A 153 -1.58 -10.29 -6.64
N LYS A 154 -2.80 -10.64 -6.19
CA LYS A 154 -3.40 -11.97 -6.41
C LYS A 154 -4.62 -11.95 -7.32
N PHE A 155 -4.95 -10.79 -7.86
CA PHE A 155 -6.02 -10.64 -8.83
C PHE A 155 -5.86 -9.36 -9.67
N ASN A 156 -6.38 -9.38 -10.90
CA ASN A 156 -6.42 -8.20 -11.77
C ASN A 156 -7.63 -7.32 -11.43
N THR A 157 -7.42 -6.04 -11.17
CA THR A 157 -8.49 -5.12 -10.78
C THR A 157 -8.44 -3.82 -11.58
N GLY A 158 -9.41 -2.94 -11.34
CA GLY A 158 -9.56 -1.68 -12.07
C GLY A 158 -11.00 -1.22 -12.04
N PRO A 159 -11.96 -2.05 -12.50
CA PRO A 159 -13.37 -1.80 -12.28
C PRO A 159 -13.68 -1.81 -10.77
N SER A 160 -14.31 -0.75 -10.27
CA SER A 160 -14.60 -0.56 -8.84
C SER A 160 -15.35 -1.75 -8.25
N GLY A 161 -14.92 -2.22 -7.08
CA GLY A 161 -15.51 -3.38 -6.39
C GLY A 161 -15.27 -4.75 -7.05
N HIS A 162 -14.64 -4.82 -8.24
CA HIS A 162 -14.44 -6.09 -8.95
C HIS A 162 -13.45 -7.03 -8.23
N GLY A 163 -12.52 -6.49 -7.44
CA GLY A 163 -11.64 -7.28 -6.59
C GLY A 163 -12.34 -7.89 -5.36
N SER A 164 -13.56 -7.47 -5.03
CA SER A 164 -14.29 -7.97 -3.86
C SER A 164 -14.68 -9.45 -3.99
N PRO A 165 -15.45 -9.89 -5.01
CA PRO A 165 -15.79 -11.30 -5.18
C PRO A 165 -14.60 -12.27 -5.23
N PRO A 166 -13.52 -12.02 -6.00
CA PRO A 166 -12.37 -12.92 -6.05
C PRO A 166 -11.63 -12.98 -4.71
N SER A 167 -11.60 -11.90 -3.92
CA SER A 167 -11.02 -11.95 -2.56
C SER A 167 -11.78 -12.95 -1.67
N ALA A 168 -13.11 -12.94 -1.70
CA ALA A 168 -13.90 -13.95 -1.00
C ALA A 168 -13.71 -15.36 -1.60
N GLY A 169 -13.57 -15.46 -2.93
CA GLY A 169 -13.25 -16.70 -3.64
C GLY A 169 -11.91 -17.32 -3.22
N GLU A 170 -10.87 -16.51 -3.10
CA GLU A 170 -9.56 -16.92 -2.59
C GLU A 170 -9.68 -17.40 -1.14
N ALA A 171 -10.37 -16.65 -0.29
CA ALA A 171 -10.56 -16.99 1.13
C ALA A 171 -11.27 -18.35 1.30
N ILE A 172 -12.38 -18.58 0.60
CA ILE A 172 -13.07 -19.87 0.67
C ILE A 172 -12.25 -21.02 0.08
N ALA A 173 -11.53 -20.78 -1.02
CA ALA A 173 -10.67 -21.80 -1.62
C ALA A 173 -9.58 -22.26 -0.64
N LEU A 174 -8.95 -21.32 0.07
CA LEU A 174 -7.95 -21.60 1.10
C LEU A 174 -8.54 -22.38 2.28
N LYS A 175 -9.71 -21.97 2.82
CA LYS A 175 -10.39 -22.72 3.89
C LYS A 175 -10.75 -24.15 3.46
N ARG A 176 -11.28 -24.31 2.25
CA ARG A 176 -11.64 -25.64 1.70
C ARG A 176 -10.42 -26.52 1.44
N ALA A 177 -9.26 -25.94 1.16
CA ALA A 177 -8.00 -26.64 1.00
C ALA A 177 -7.32 -27.00 2.34
N GLY A 178 -7.92 -26.65 3.49
CA GLY A 178 -7.33 -26.86 4.81
C GLY A 178 -6.25 -25.84 5.18
N ALA A 179 -6.14 -24.73 4.46
CA ALA A 179 -5.20 -23.63 4.68
C ALA A 179 -5.92 -22.37 5.19
N GLY A 180 -6.88 -22.55 6.11
CA GLY A 180 -7.72 -21.47 6.63
C GLY A 180 -6.95 -20.41 7.44
N GLU A 181 -5.72 -20.71 7.83
CA GLU A 181 -4.80 -19.74 8.44
C GLU A 181 -4.23 -18.73 7.44
N VAL A 182 -4.30 -19.00 6.13
CA VAL A 182 -3.88 -18.06 5.08
C VAL A 182 -4.91 -16.97 4.91
N LYS A 183 -4.50 -15.73 5.18
CA LYS A 183 -5.35 -14.56 5.12
C LYS A 183 -5.42 -13.99 3.70
N VAL A 184 -6.55 -13.39 3.36
CA VAL A 184 -6.75 -12.61 2.14
C VAL A 184 -7.02 -11.16 2.54
N PHE A 185 -6.13 -10.26 2.16
CA PHE A 185 -6.24 -8.83 2.39
C PHE A 185 -6.78 -8.14 1.14
N ALA A 186 -7.91 -7.44 1.29
CA ALA A 186 -8.58 -6.72 0.21
C ALA A 186 -8.60 -5.22 0.53
N ILE A 187 -7.83 -4.41 -0.21
CA ILE A 187 -7.78 -2.94 0.01
C ILE A 187 -8.73 -2.21 -0.94
N GLU A 188 -9.63 -1.40 -0.39
CA GLU A 188 -10.59 -0.58 -1.13
C GLU A 188 -10.77 0.80 -0.47
N GLY A 189 -11.41 1.75 -1.17
CA GLY A 189 -11.95 2.98 -0.57
C GLY A 189 -13.48 2.94 -0.51
N GLU A 190 -14.10 3.76 0.34
CA GLU A 190 -15.56 3.73 0.53
C GLU A 190 -16.35 3.93 -0.77
N GLY A 191 -15.86 4.74 -1.70
CA GLY A 191 -16.48 4.91 -3.02
C GLY A 191 -16.55 3.61 -3.83
N GLY A 192 -15.52 2.75 -3.77
CA GLY A 192 -15.49 1.47 -4.48
C GLY A 192 -16.44 0.42 -3.88
N LEU A 193 -16.77 0.55 -2.58
CA LEU A 193 -17.72 -0.31 -1.89
C LEU A 193 -19.19 -0.07 -2.29
N THR A 194 -19.48 1.02 -3.02
CA THR A 194 -20.82 1.30 -3.55
C THR A 194 -21.23 0.38 -4.70
N ALA A 195 -20.27 -0.30 -5.33
CA ALA A 195 -20.56 -1.31 -6.34
C ALA A 195 -21.33 -2.50 -5.74
N GLY A 196 -22.40 -2.94 -6.42
CA GLY A 196 -23.26 -4.04 -5.95
C GLY A 196 -22.50 -5.34 -5.64
N ALA A 197 -21.42 -5.63 -6.36
CA ALA A 197 -20.54 -6.77 -6.10
C ALA A 197 -19.96 -6.76 -4.67
N SER A 198 -19.69 -5.59 -4.09
CA SER A 198 -19.22 -5.48 -2.70
C SER A 198 -20.33 -5.83 -1.69
N HIS A 199 -21.60 -5.51 -1.99
CA HIS A 199 -22.74 -5.95 -1.17
C HIS A 199 -22.89 -7.48 -1.20
N GLU A 200 -22.85 -8.08 -2.39
CA GLU A 200 -22.93 -9.54 -2.57
C GLU A 200 -21.77 -10.25 -1.87
N THR A 201 -20.56 -9.70 -1.97
CA THR A 201 -19.36 -10.24 -1.32
C THR A 201 -19.49 -10.23 0.20
N LYS A 202 -20.00 -9.16 0.81
CA LYS A 202 -20.19 -9.10 2.27
C LYS A 202 -21.16 -10.18 2.76
N ASN A 203 -22.30 -10.35 2.11
CA ASN A 203 -23.24 -11.43 2.44
C ASN A 203 -22.59 -12.82 2.30
N SER A 204 -21.84 -13.03 1.21
CA SER A 204 -21.16 -14.29 0.94
C SER A 204 -20.09 -14.58 1.99
N ALA A 205 -19.26 -13.59 2.33
CA ALA A 205 -18.18 -13.75 3.31
C ALA A 205 -18.70 -14.12 4.70
N PHE A 206 -19.80 -13.50 5.13
CA PHE A 206 -20.45 -13.87 6.39
C PHE A 206 -21.07 -15.27 6.32
N GLY A 207 -21.91 -15.55 5.32
CA GLY A 207 -22.60 -16.83 5.20
C GLY A 207 -21.66 -18.04 5.02
N LEU A 208 -20.44 -17.81 4.57
CA LEU A 208 -19.40 -18.83 4.39
C LEU A 208 -18.38 -18.87 5.54
N GLY A 209 -18.53 -18.01 6.56
CA GLY A 209 -17.65 -17.91 7.72
C GLY A 209 -16.21 -17.61 7.33
N LEU A 210 -15.96 -16.58 6.52
CA LEU A 210 -14.62 -16.24 6.00
C LEU A 210 -13.82 -15.36 6.97
N ASP A 211 -13.53 -15.86 8.16
CA ASP A 211 -12.59 -15.23 9.13
C ASP A 211 -11.18 -14.99 8.61
N ASN A 212 -10.78 -15.62 7.52
CA ASN A 212 -9.52 -15.35 6.85
C ASN A 212 -9.60 -14.22 5.80
N LEU A 213 -10.76 -13.60 5.60
CA LEU A 213 -10.93 -12.43 4.73
C LEU A 213 -10.85 -11.14 5.56
N HIS A 214 -9.89 -10.28 5.21
CA HIS A 214 -9.65 -8.99 5.84
C HIS A 214 -9.84 -7.86 4.81
N TYR A 215 -10.93 -7.10 4.93
CA TYR A 215 -11.04 -5.82 4.23
C TYR A 215 -10.23 -4.76 4.95
N LEU A 216 -9.46 -3.98 4.19
CA LEU A 216 -8.77 -2.78 4.67
C LEU A 216 -9.32 -1.59 3.90
N ILE A 217 -10.01 -0.67 4.58
CA ILE A 217 -10.69 0.45 3.91
C ILE A 217 -10.02 1.77 4.20
N ASP A 218 -9.63 2.41 3.11
CA ASP A 218 -9.21 3.79 3.07
C ASP A 218 -10.45 4.70 3.11
N TRP A 219 -10.83 5.15 4.31
CA TRP A 219 -12.03 5.95 4.56
C TRP A 219 -11.73 7.45 4.42
N ASN A 220 -11.65 7.93 3.19
CA ASN A 220 -11.14 9.28 2.89
C ASN A 220 -12.22 10.29 2.47
N ASP A 221 -13.47 9.83 2.31
CA ASP A 221 -14.70 10.57 1.98
C ASP A 221 -14.78 11.11 0.54
N TRP A 222 -13.93 10.66 -0.38
CA TRP A 222 -13.82 11.25 -1.72
C TRP A 222 -13.76 10.23 -2.87
N GLY A 223 -14.65 10.42 -3.84
CA GLY A 223 -14.64 9.79 -5.16
C GLY A 223 -14.00 10.65 -6.26
N ILE A 224 -14.59 10.61 -7.46
CA ILE A 224 -14.25 11.46 -8.62
C ILE A 224 -14.98 12.81 -8.52
N ASP A 225 -16.24 12.78 -8.11
CA ASP A 225 -17.12 13.94 -8.09
C ASP A 225 -16.73 14.94 -7.00
N ASP A 226 -17.12 16.20 -7.19
CA ASP A 226 -16.82 17.31 -6.28
C ASP A 226 -17.68 17.33 -5.01
N VAL A 227 -18.46 16.28 -4.79
CA VAL A 227 -19.29 16.04 -3.62
C VAL A 227 -18.70 14.87 -2.81
N PRO A 228 -18.46 15.03 -1.49
CA PRO A 228 -17.98 13.95 -0.64
C PRO A 228 -18.93 12.75 -0.63
N THR A 229 -18.39 11.54 -0.48
CA THR A 229 -19.19 10.31 -0.48
C THR A 229 -20.23 10.30 0.64
N SER A 230 -19.90 10.82 1.82
CA SER A 230 -20.77 10.94 2.98
C SER A 230 -22.02 11.80 2.76
N ARG A 231 -22.03 12.66 1.71
CA ARG A 231 -23.20 13.47 1.34
C ARG A 231 -24.19 12.73 0.44
N ILE A 232 -23.76 11.61 -0.17
CA ILE A 232 -24.55 10.84 -1.13
C ILE A 232 -24.94 9.49 -0.53
N VAL A 233 -24.01 8.83 0.17
CA VAL A 233 -24.20 7.52 0.78
C VAL A 233 -24.10 7.65 2.29
N ASN A 234 -25.21 7.42 2.99
CA ASN A 234 -25.27 7.54 4.43
C ASN A 234 -24.54 6.38 5.14
N GLY A 235 -23.88 6.70 6.25
CA GLY A 235 -23.37 5.72 7.19
C GLY A 235 -21.93 5.97 7.61
N THR A 236 -21.42 5.03 8.39
CA THR A 236 -20.06 4.99 8.91
C THR A 236 -19.42 3.65 8.53
N PRO A 237 -18.11 3.46 8.73
CA PRO A 237 -17.50 2.15 8.55
C PRO A 237 -18.24 1.04 9.30
N GLN A 238 -18.64 1.30 10.56
CA GLN A 238 -19.42 0.38 11.38
C GLN A 238 -20.76 0.05 10.73
N SER A 239 -21.57 1.08 10.39
CA SER A 239 -22.91 0.83 9.83
C SER A 239 -22.88 0.19 8.44
N TRP A 240 -21.74 0.20 7.75
CA TRP A 240 -21.57 -0.41 6.43
C TRP A 240 -21.19 -1.90 6.50
N PHE A 241 -20.67 -2.38 7.63
CA PHE A 241 -20.12 -3.73 7.77
C PHE A 241 -20.69 -4.53 8.95
N GLU A 242 -20.94 -3.93 10.12
CA GLU A 242 -21.50 -4.62 11.28
C GLU A 242 -22.85 -5.29 11.00
N PRO A 243 -23.81 -4.67 10.25
CA PRO A 243 -25.06 -5.34 9.90
C PRO A 243 -24.89 -6.58 9.00
N TYR A 244 -23.73 -6.72 8.35
CA TYR A 244 -23.37 -7.93 7.58
C TYR A 244 -22.64 -8.96 8.44
N GLY A 245 -22.46 -8.73 9.74
CA GLY A 245 -21.79 -9.64 10.67
C GLY A 245 -20.27 -9.59 10.64
N PHE A 246 -19.66 -8.55 10.06
CA PHE A 246 -18.20 -8.37 10.09
C PHE A 246 -17.73 -7.89 11.46
N GLN A 247 -16.52 -8.29 11.85
CA GLN A 247 -15.79 -7.63 12.95
C GLN A 247 -15.16 -6.34 12.44
N VAL A 248 -15.53 -5.20 13.04
CA VAL A 248 -15.10 -3.88 12.58
C VAL A 248 -14.18 -3.22 13.61
N HIS A 249 -12.96 -2.91 13.17
CA HIS A 249 -11.97 -2.13 13.91
C HIS A 249 -11.47 -0.98 13.03
N GLY A 250 -10.80 0.02 13.61
CA GLY A 250 -10.21 1.05 12.78
C GLY A 250 -9.46 2.14 13.52
N ALA A 251 -8.91 3.06 12.75
CA ALA A 251 -8.14 4.21 13.21
C ALA A 251 -8.79 5.52 12.76
N GLU A 252 -9.09 6.39 13.71
CA GLU A 252 -9.56 7.76 13.43
C GLU A 252 -8.48 8.65 12.83
N ASP A 253 -7.21 8.38 13.12
CA ASP A 253 -6.06 8.92 12.41
C ASP A 253 -5.37 7.81 11.62
N GLY A 254 -5.75 7.66 10.36
CA GLY A 254 -5.15 6.71 9.42
C GLY A 254 -3.80 7.16 8.86
N SER A 255 -3.25 8.28 9.33
CA SER A 255 -1.91 8.77 8.99
C SER A 255 -0.95 8.81 10.19
N ASP A 256 -1.40 8.32 11.35
CA ASP A 256 -0.56 8.13 12.53
C ASP A 256 -0.15 6.66 12.66
N TRP A 257 1.16 6.41 12.77
CA TRP A 257 1.71 5.06 12.87
C TRP A 257 1.19 4.31 14.10
N GLY A 258 0.99 5.00 15.21
CA GLY A 258 0.49 4.42 16.44
C GLY A 258 -0.96 3.96 16.30
N CYS A 259 -1.84 4.83 15.82
CA CYS A 259 -3.25 4.54 15.57
C CYS A 259 -3.45 3.42 14.55
N VAL A 260 -2.74 3.47 13.42
CA VAL A 260 -2.80 2.44 12.36
C VAL A 260 -2.34 1.08 12.90
N THR A 261 -1.22 1.04 13.63
CA THR A 261 -0.67 -0.19 14.21
C THR A 261 -1.62 -0.80 15.25
N ARG A 262 -2.23 0.04 16.10
CA ARG A 262 -3.22 -0.42 17.09
C ARG A 262 -4.45 -1.02 16.42
N ALA A 263 -4.98 -0.39 15.36
CA ALA A 263 -6.12 -0.93 14.63
C ALA A 263 -5.83 -2.32 14.03
N PHE A 264 -4.63 -2.54 13.48
CA PHE A 264 -4.20 -3.86 13.03
C PHE A 264 -4.09 -4.86 14.19
N LEU A 265 -3.42 -4.50 15.29
CA LEU A 265 -3.26 -5.38 16.45
C LEU A 265 -4.61 -5.79 17.05
N GLU A 266 -5.53 -4.84 17.21
CA GLU A 266 -6.88 -5.11 17.70
C GLU A 266 -7.63 -6.05 16.77
N THR A 267 -7.57 -5.83 15.45
CA THR A 267 -8.19 -6.72 14.46
C THR A 267 -7.61 -8.14 14.52
N MET A 268 -6.28 -8.27 14.59
CA MET A 268 -5.58 -9.56 14.51
C MET A 268 -5.71 -10.40 15.78
N HIS A 269 -5.94 -9.77 16.92
CA HIS A 269 -6.11 -10.46 18.21
C HIS A 269 -7.56 -10.50 18.71
N ALA A 270 -8.50 -9.93 17.95
CA ALA A 270 -9.92 -9.98 18.30
C ALA A 270 -10.41 -11.44 18.39
N PRO A 271 -11.09 -11.83 19.50
CA PRO A 271 -11.71 -13.15 19.58
C PRO A 271 -12.74 -13.33 18.46
N ASN A 272 -12.66 -14.45 17.74
CA ASN A 272 -13.54 -14.73 16.61
C ASN A 272 -14.06 -16.18 16.60
N PRO A 273 -14.78 -16.62 17.65
CA PRO A 273 -15.27 -18.00 17.76
C PRO A 273 -16.30 -18.35 16.67
N ASP A 274 -16.99 -17.35 16.13
CA ASP A 274 -18.05 -17.49 15.12
C ASP A 274 -17.54 -17.35 13.68
N GLN A 275 -16.22 -17.24 13.50
CA GLN A 275 -15.55 -17.18 12.20
C GLN A 275 -16.05 -16.05 11.27
N HIS A 276 -16.32 -14.89 11.85
CA HIS A 276 -16.78 -13.72 11.11
C HIS A 276 -15.65 -13.08 10.29
N PRO A 277 -15.91 -12.58 9.08
CA PRO A 277 -14.92 -11.84 8.31
C PRO A 277 -14.55 -10.51 8.99
N HIS A 278 -13.35 -10.01 8.68
CA HIS A 278 -12.79 -8.82 9.32
C HIS A 278 -12.84 -7.60 8.40
N MET A 279 -12.99 -6.44 9.03
CA MET A 279 -12.94 -5.14 8.39
C MET A 279 -12.17 -4.14 9.25
N THR A 280 -11.04 -3.64 8.73
CA THR A 280 -10.23 -2.60 9.38
C THR A 280 -10.27 -1.31 8.54
N TRP A 281 -10.84 -0.22 9.08
CA TRP A 281 -10.88 1.06 8.37
C TRP A 281 -9.85 2.06 8.91
N PHE A 282 -9.44 2.98 8.07
CA PHE A 282 -8.52 4.05 8.40
C PHE A 282 -9.10 5.35 7.87
N ARG A 283 -9.39 6.32 8.73
CA ARG A 283 -9.80 7.65 8.27
C ARG A 283 -8.56 8.40 7.78
N THR A 284 -8.53 8.73 6.51
CA THR A 284 -7.36 9.36 5.88
C THR A 284 -7.76 10.64 5.12
N ILE A 285 -6.75 11.32 4.58
CA ILE A 285 -6.95 12.44 3.66
C ILE A 285 -6.55 12.00 2.26
N LYS A 286 -7.50 12.00 1.32
CA LYS A 286 -7.19 11.79 -0.10
C LYS A 286 -6.27 12.91 -0.59
N GLY A 287 -5.08 12.56 -1.06
CA GLY A 287 -4.03 13.53 -1.38
C GLY A 287 -3.19 13.99 -0.17
N ARG A 288 -3.10 13.20 0.89
CA ARG A 288 -2.20 13.48 2.04
C ARG A 288 -0.79 13.81 1.55
N GLY A 289 -0.28 14.99 1.95
CA GLY A 289 1.07 15.45 1.59
C GLY A 289 1.25 15.83 0.11
N TYR A 290 0.17 15.80 -0.69
CA TYR A 290 0.20 16.11 -2.12
C TYR A 290 -0.13 17.58 -2.44
N ILE A 291 -0.37 18.40 -1.41
CA ILE A 291 -0.89 19.79 -1.46
C ILE A 291 -2.34 19.88 -1.97
N VAL A 292 -2.67 19.21 -3.07
CA VAL A 292 -4.03 19.08 -3.59
C VAL A 292 -4.72 17.89 -2.92
N THR A 293 -5.90 18.11 -2.35
CA THR A 293 -6.67 17.10 -1.61
C THR A 293 -8.08 16.89 -2.17
N GLY A 294 -8.77 15.86 -1.67
CA GLY A 294 -10.14 15.53 -2.03
C GLY A 294 -10.28 15.08 -3.48
N TYR A 295 -11.42 15.33 -4.11
CA TYR A 295 -11.71 14.90 -5.48
C TYR A 295 -10.67 15.37 -6.51
N LYS A 296 -10.13 16.59 -6.35
CA LYS A 296 -9.11 17.17 -7.26
C LYS A 296 -7.81 16.37 -7.30
N SER A 297 -7.52 15.62 -6.23
CA SER A 297 -6.33 14.78 -6.13
C SER A 297 -6.52 13.38 -6.73
N HIS A 298 -7.73 13.03 -7.17
CA HIS A 298 -8.07 11.63 -7.48
C HIS A 298 -7.26 11.02 -8.62
N GLY A 299 -7.27 11.66 -9.80
CA GLY A 299 -6.73 11.09 -11.04
C GLY A 299 -5.88 12.07 -11.86
N VAL A 300 -5.34 13.10 -11.20
CA VAL A 300 -4.62 14.20 -11.87
C VAL A 300 -3.26 14.42 -11.21
N PRO A 301 -2.17 14.04 -11.90
CA PRO A 301 -0.83 14.42 -11.47
C PRO A 301 -0.62 15.93 -11.55
N HIS A 302 0.32 16.46 -10.77
CA HIS A 302 0.78 17.84 -10.94
C HIS A 302 1.28 18.03 -12.38
N LYS A 303 1.20 19.24 -12.91
CA LYS A 303 1.79 19.55 -14.22
C LYS A 303 3.32 19.37 -14.16
N LEU A 304 3.92 18.98 -15.28
CA LEU A 304 5.38 18.83 -15.39
C LEU A 304 6.09 20.10 -14.89
N ASN A 305 7.06 19.91 -13.99
CA ASN A 305 7.88 20.98 -13.40
C ASN A 305 7.08 22.18 -12.84
N SER A 306 5.83 21.97 -12.40
CA SER A 306 5.05 23.05 -11.78
C SER A 306 5.60 23.44 -10.40
N ASP A 307 5.19 24.62 -9.91
CA ASP A 307 5.56 25.08 -8.56
C ASP A 307 5.12 24.09 -7.48
N LEU A 308 3.90 23.54 -7.59
CA LEU A 308 3.40 22.52 -6.67
C LEU A 308 4.21 21.24 -6.73
N PHE A 309 4.64 20.84 -7.94
CA PHE A 309 5.55 19.74 -8.12
C PHE A 309 6.84 20.06 -7.33
N TRP A 310 7.54 21.16 -7.61
CA TRP A 310 8.80 21.45 -6.93
C TRP A 310 8.71 21.71 -5.42
N GLN A 311 7.60 22.28 -4.93
CA GLN A 311 7.40 22.52 -3.50
C GLN A 311 7.52 21.23 -2.67
N ILE A 312 6.83 20.16 -3.06
CA ILE A 312 6.87 18.86 -2.36
C ILE A 312 8.30 18.30 -2.29
N ARG A 313 9.13 18.61 -3.29
CA ARG A 313 10.49 18.06 -3.43
C ARG A 313 11.48 18.89 -2.64
N LYS A 314 11.26 20.19 -2.55
CA LYS A 314 12.00 21.08 -1.63
C LYS A 314 11.78 20.64 -0.18
N GLU A 315 10.54 20.35 0.21
CA GLU A 315 10.24 19.81 1.54
C GLU A 315 10.97 18.48 1.80
N PHE A 316 11.05 17.59 0.80
CA PHE A 316 11.83 16.35 0.91
C PHE A 316 13.35 16.59 0.96
N SER A 317 13.86 17.55 0.18
CA SER A 317 15.26 17.98 0.20
C SER A 317 15.64 18.57 1.55
N ASP A 318 14.79 19.40 2.14
CA ASP A 318 15.03 20.00 3.46
C ASP A 318 15.11 18.92 4.55
N LYS A 319 14.31 17.85 4.41
CA LYS A 319 14.29 16.73 5.36
C LYS A 319 15.47 15.76 5.20
N TYR A 320 15.90 15.47 3.98
CA TYR A 320 16.83 14.37 3.70
C TYR A 320 18.09 14.74 2.91
N GLY A 321 18.29 16.02 2.55
CA GLY A 321 19.44 16.48 1.78
C GLY A 321 19.43 16.03 0.31
N THR A 322 18.28 15.60 -0.21
CA THR A 322 18.14 15.08 -1.58
C THR A 322 18.34 16.17 -2.62
N SER A 323 19.11 15.87 -3.68
CA SER A 323 19.34 16.77 -4.81
C SER A 323 18.51 16.35 -6.02
N TRP A 324 17.73 17.28 -6.57
CA TRP A 324 16.87 17.04 -7.74
C TRP A 324 17.39 17.74 -8.99
N VAL A 325 17.09 17.20 -10.17
CA VAL A 325 17.45 17.79 -11.46
C VAL A 325 16.30 18.62 -12.01
N GLY A 326 16.60 19.87 -12.38
CA GLY A 326 15.66 20.81 -13.02
C GLY A 326 14.69 21.52 -12.07
N VAL A 327 15.05 21.61 -10.78
CA VAL A 327 14.32 22.41 -9.78
C VAL A 327 14.14 23.84 -10.30
N ASP A 328 12.91 24.33 -10.24
CA ASP A 328 12.52 25.68 -10.66
C ASP A 328 12.86 26.02 -12.13
N GLN A 329 13.12 25.00 -12.96
CA GLN A 329 13.33 25.13 -14.40
C GLN A 329 12.10 24.64 -15.15
N PRO A 330 11.80 25.20 -16.34
CA PRO A 330 10.73 24.69 -17.19
C PRO A 330 10.96 23.22 -17.54
N ALA A 331 9.87 22.50 -17.81
CA ALA A 331 9.95 21.12 -18.30
C ALA A 331 10.77 21.06 -19.60
N PRO A 332 11.74 20.15 -19.73
CA PRO A 332 12.46 19.96 -20.99
C PRO A 332 11.50 19.70 -22.13
N SER A 333 11.68 20.41 -23.25
CA SER A 333 10.88 20.22 -24.46
C SER A 333 11.37 19.03 -25.29
N ASP A 334 12.67 18.69 -25.19
CA ASP A 334 13.23 17.51 -25.80
C ASP A 334 12.90 16.25 -24.99
N SER A 335 12.47 15.19 -25.71
CA SER A 335 12.04 13.94 -25.10
C SER A 335 13.17 13.17 -24.39
N LYS A 336 14.42 13.28 -24.85
CA LYS A 336 15.57 12.61 -24.22
C LYS A 336 15.99 13.35 -22.96
N GLU A 337 16.00 14.69 -23.00
CA GLU A 337 16.26 15.52 -21.82
C GLU A 337 15.20 15.28 -20.74
N LEU A 338 13.91 15.24 -21.11
CA LEU A 338 12.83 14.92 -20.17
C LEU A 338 13.00 13.51 -19.57
N ARG A 339 13.38 12.52 -20.40
CA ARG A 339 13.63 11.15 -19.95
C ARG A 339 14.82 11.05 -19.00
N ALA A 340 15.88 11.82 -19.24
CA ALA A 340 17.05 11.89 -18.38
C ALA A 340 16.72 12.58 -17.04
N GLN A 341 15.95 13.66 -17.07
CA GLN A 341 15.47 14.33 -15.86
C GLN A 341 14.60 13.38 -15.00
N PHE A 342 13.69 12.65 -15.63
CA PHE A 342 12.86 11.66 -14.97
C PHE A 342 13.70 10.59 -14.26
N GLU A 343 14.67 10.02 -14.97
CA GLU A 343 15.55 8.99 -14.41
C GLU A 343 16.40 9.50 -13.25
N ALA A 344 16.98 10.69 -13.41
CA ALA A 344 17.78 11.30 -12.35
C ALA A 344 16.96 11.55 -11.08
N ASN A 345 15.69 11.98 -11.23
CA ASN A 345 14.83 12.25 -10.08
C ASN A 345 14.32 10.98 -9.40
N LEU A 346 14.05 9.88 -10.11
CA LEU A 346 13.79 8.59 -9.46
C LEU A 346 15.04 8.05 -8.77
N LYS A 347 16.20 8.19 -9.40
CA LYS A 347 17.49 7.79 -8.81
C LYS A 347 17.76 8.58 -7.52
N ALA A 348 17.44 9.87 -7.48
CA ALA A 348 17.60 10.68 -6.27
C ALA A 348 16.84 10.10 -5.07
N ILE A 349 15.62 9.59 -5.27
CA ILE A 349 14.84 8.90 -4.22
C ILE A 349 15.52 7.60 -3.79
N ALA A 350 15.98 6.79 -4.75
CA ALA A 350 16.72 5.57 -4.45
C ALA A 350 18.03 5.85 -3.68
N ASP A 351 18.73 6.92 -4.04
CA ASP A 351 19.95 7.36 -3.35
C ASP A 351 19.66 7.82 -1.92
N THR A 352 18.50 8.44 -1.64
CA THR A 352 18.07 8.79 -0.26
C THR A 352 17.91 7.56 0.63
N ILE A 353 17.53 6.42 0.05
CA ILE A 353 17.45 5.13 0.76
C ILE A 353 18.86 4.56 0.92
N THR A 354 19.60 4.40 -0.18
CA THR A 354 20.87 3.67 -0.17
C THR A 354 22.01 4.38 0.56
N SER A 355 21.91 5.69 0.77
CA SER A 355 22.85 6.47 1.58
C SER A 355 22.62 6.35 3.10
N ASP A 356 21.51 5.76 3.52
CA ASP A 356 21.16 5.54 4.91
C ASP A 356 21.34 4.06 5.26
N GLU A 357 22.52 3.71 5.78
CA GLU A 357 22.86 2.32 6.05
C GLU A 357 21.95 1.65 7.08
N GLU A 358 21.54 2.41 8.09
CA GLU A 358 20.64 1.94 9.15
C GLU A 358 19.26 1.61 8.58
N LEU A 359 18.72 2.48 7.72
CA LEU A 359 17.46 2.22 7.03
C LEU A 359 17.57 0.99 6.11
N VAL A 360 18.66 0.88 5.35
CA VAL A 360 18.90 -0.28 4.46
C VAL A 360 18.95 -1.57 5.28
N ASP A 361 19.68 -1.57 6.40
CA ASP A 361 19.77 -2.72 7.29
C ASP A 361 18.39 -3.09 7.84
N TYR A 362 17.69 -2.13 8.45
CA TYR A 362 16.36 -2.36 8.99
C TYR A 362 15.38 -2.92 7.94
N LEU A 363 15.26 -2.25 6.79
CA LEU A 363 14.25 -2.61 5.79
C LEU A 363 14.57 -3.96 5.14
N ALA A 364 15.83 -4.20 4.77
CA ALA A 364 16.21 -5.47 4.17
C ALA A 364 16.07 -6.64 5.15
N ASP A 365 16.52 -6.47 6.40
CA ASP A 365 16.43 -7.50 7.43
C ASP A 365 14.97 -7.79 7.78
N ARG A 366 14.14 -6.74 7.90
CA ARG A 366 12.71 -6.90 8.18
C ARG A 366 11.95 -7.60 7.06
N LEU A 367 12.28 -7.32 5.80
CA LEU A 367 11.66 -8.01 4.65
C LEU A 367 12.02 -9.50 4.60
N VAL A 368 13.24 -9.85 4.99
CA VAL A 368 13.66 -11.25 5.13
C VAL A 368 12.92 -11.91 6.28
N GLU A 369 12.85 -11.25 7.44
CA GLU A 369 12.18 -11.75 8.64
C GLU A 369 10.67 -12.00 8.42
N VAL A 370 9.96 -11.07 7.77
CA VAL A 370 8.53 -11.25 7.45
C VAL A 370 8.30 -12.39 6.44
N GLY A 371 9.30 -12.66 5.60
CA GLY A 371 9.26 -13.72 4.60
C GLY A 371 9.56 -15.12 5.13
N GLU A 372 10.39 -15.25 6.18
CA GLU A 372 10.80 -16.52 6.80
C GLU A 372 9.80 -16.99 7.87
#